data_AF-A0A1I7SYK6-F1
#
_entry.id   AF-A0A1I7SYK6-F1
#
_cell.length_a   1.000
_cell.length_b   1.000
_cell.length_c   1.000
_cell.angle_alpha   90.00
_cell.angle_beta   90.00
_cell.angle_gamma   90.00
#
_symmetry.space_group_name_H-M   'P 1'
#
loop_
_entity.id
_entity.type
_entity.pdbx_description
1 polymer ?
#
loop_
_entity_poly.entity_id
_entity_poly.type
_entity_poly.pdbx_seq_one_letter_code
_entity_poly.pdbx_strand_id
1 'polypeptide(L)'
;MPYQPFVPHLINSAYKEKLRSLEAKFVDTPWNNLQFEKVLKRTLYAELSPDFLTFFKNLYQSQCENNDVSIVEKEILLSILQHAVFSTEPVDCIYDHCLTSLAQDRNCTRAADNLETRLSNGDPKIMSSFKSFELDWTVRLMEIKTTLNGVNAILTGDIRQGVSNIKKLVENLVDKLSEWIKVTPWVENSEAAGAILDVARSVHLNDNLAQDLNNALNYVFRLEQSFLKCLSETHNIADFEVFCMVLSTFQFEDETPEGFFFNPFNAFNSHPQLGFSFVLYDMAQNIEEPAAMLGSVGLIAGHEVSHSMIENAASPELIPYFSNDSMQCIQGQYAKTCEHFRENPCFVSDRQIDENGADMLGMRLAYSLFEDAYGDDIQKEYIKVYNKTITMQQLFFYSAAFTHCRGLPQDQPINDPHSISLIRANAQMQIPAFREAFQCDTDSEMVKSFTDECFIFGENAPETKKKFDFV
;
A
#
# COMPACT_ATOMS: atom_id res chain seq x y z
N MET A 1 11.19 1.35 17.53
CA MET A 1 10.07 2.18 18.03
C MET A 1 8.88 1.27 18.24
N PRO A 2 8.08 1.40 19.30
CA PRO A 2 6.89 0.60 19.44
C PRO A 2 5.90 1.00 18.34
N TYR A 3 5.52 0.03 17.52
CA TYR A 3 4.48 0.13 16.51
C TYR A 3 3.22 0.68 17.19
N GLN A 4 2.81 1.92 16.91
CA GLN A 4 1.48 2.37 17.32
C GLN A 4 0.47 1.51 16.55
N PRO A 5 -0.47 0.83 17.21
CA PRO A 5 -1.41 -0.03 16.53
C PRO A 5 -2.25 0.80 15.56
N PHE A 6 -2.19 0.44 14.28
CA PHE A 6 -3.04 0.99 13.23
C PHE A 6 -4.50 0.88 13.69
N VAL A 7 -5.19 2.01 13.91
CA VAL A 7 -6.62 2.02 14.25
C VAL A 7 -7.37 1.69 12.96
N PRO A 8 -8.00 0.51 12.83
CA PRO A 8 -8.59 0.10 11.56
C PRO A 8 -9.86 0.91 11.27
N HIS A 9 -10.15 1.15 9.99
CA HIS A 9 -11.44 1.70 9.55
C HIS A 9 -12.60 0.89 10.17
N LEU A 10 -13.69 1.57 10.55
CA LEU A 10 -14.90 0.89 11.02
C LEU A 10 -15.45 -0.07 9.93
N ILE A 11 -15.27 0.28 8.66
CA ILE A 11 -15.58 -0.57 7.50
C ILE A 11 -14.85 -1.92 7.60
N ASN A 12 -13.57 -1.95 7.99
CA ASN A 12 -12.83 -3.20 8.16
C ASN A 12 -13.46 -4.09 9.22
N SER A 13 -13.99 -3.48 10.28
CA SER A 13 -14.70 -4.22 11.34
C SER A 13 -16.01 -4.82 10.83
N ALA A 14 -16.76 -4.10 9.98
CA ALA A 14 -17.98 -4.59 9.36
C ALA A 14 -17.72 -5.75 8.38
N TYR A 15 -16.57 -5.74 7.69
CA TYR A 15 -16.19 -6.78 6.74
C TYR A 15 -15.46 -7.98 7.37
N LYS A 16 -15.10 -7.88 8.65
CA LYS A 16 -14.28 -8.89 9.35
C LYS A 16 -14.84 -10.31 9.28
N GLU A 17 -16.15 -10.48 9.46
CA GLU A 17 -16.79 -11.80 9.39
C GLU A 17 -16.79 -12.36 7.96
N LYS A 18 -17.09 -11.51 6.97
CA LYS A 18 -17.09 -11.88 5.55
C LYS A 18 -15.69 -12.29 5.09
N LEU A 19 -14.67 -11.50 5.41
CA LEU A 19 -13.28 -11.81 5.10
C LEU A 19 -12.84 -13.13 5.75
N ARG A 20 -13.11 -13.33 7.04
CA ARG A 20 -12.81 -14.60 7.73
C ARG A 20 -13.50 -15.81 7.10
N SER A 21 -14.77 -15.67 6.71
CA SER A 21 -15.53 -16.73 6.06
C SER A 21 -14.92 -17.11 4.69
N LEU A 22 -14.42 -16.12 3.95
CA LEU A 22 -13.71 -16.34 2.70
C LEU A 22 -12.34 -17.00 2.92
N GLU A 23 -11.55 -16.53 3.89
CA GLU A 23 -10.26 -17.13 4.27
C GLU A 23 -10.41 -18.61 4.67
N ALA A 24 -11.45 -18.92 5.46
CA ALA A 24 -11.71 -20.27 5.94
C ALA A 24 -11.89 -21.28 4.80
N LYS A 25 -12.35 -20.85 3.62
CA LYS A 25 -12.51 -21.74 2.45
C LYS A 25 -11.17 -22.21 1.86
N PHE A 26 -10.07 -21.53 2.18
CA PHE A 26 -8.77 -21.78 1.58
C PHE A 26 -7.70 -22.24 2.58
N VAL A 27 -8.09 -22.56 3.82
CA VAL A 27 -7.15 -22.98 4.87
C VAL A 27 -6.33 -24.22 4.47
N ASP A 28 -6.94 -25.14 3.72
CA ASP A 28 -6.31 -26.41 3.29
C ASP A 28 -5.59 -26.30 1.94
N THR A 29 -5.52 -25.11 1.33
CA THR A 29 -4.84 -24.94 0.04
C THR A 29 -3.32 -25.11 0.19
N PRO A 30 -2.62 -25.59 -0.86
CA PRO A 30 -1.17 -25.80 -0.79
C PRO A 30 -0.38 -24.54 -0.40
N TRP A 31 -0.75 -23.38 -0.94
CA TRP A 31 -0.09 -22.10 -0.65
C TRP A 31 -0.37 -21.54 0.77
N ASN A 32 -1.29 -22.15 1.52
CA ASN A 32 -1.54 -21.83 2.92
C ASN A 32 -0.85 -22.80 3.91
N ASN A 33 -0.21 -23.87 3.43
CA ASN A 33 0.39 -24.92 4.25
C ASN A 33 1.87 -25.17 3.93
N LEU A 34 2.60 -24.11 3.59
CA LEU A 34 4.02 -24.14 3.23
C LEU A 34 4.90 -24.56 4.42
N GLN A 35 5.90 -25.40 4.20
CA GLN A 35 6.85 -25.80 5.25
C GLN A 35 7.78 -24.63 5.61
N PHE A 36 8.20 -23.86 4.60
CA PHE A 36 9.00 -22.64 4.78
C PHE A 36 8.37 -21.70 5.83
N GLU A 37 7.07 -21.44 5.71
CA GLU A 37 6.35 -20.54 6.61
C GLU A 37 6.29 -21.07 8.05
N LYS A 38 6.12 -22.39 8.22
CA LYS A 38 6.09 -23.00 9.56
C LYS A 38 7.41 -22.79 10.28
N VAL A 39 8.53 -22.95 9.57
CA VAL A 39 9.87 -22.69 10.11
C VAL A 39 10.02 -21.21 10.41
N LEU A 40 9.72 -20.32 9.45
CA LEU A 40 9.76 -18.87 9.64
C LEU A 40 9.03 -18.45 10.93
N LYS A 41 7.80 -18.97 11.15
CA LYS A 41 6.99 -18.69 12.36
C LYS A 41 7.57 -19.27 13.66
N ARG A 42 8.19 -20.45 13.62
CA ARG A 42 8.79 -21.08 14.81
C ARG A 42 10.06 -20.34 15.24
N THR A 43 10.90 -19.97 14.28
CA THR A 43 12.18 -19.31 14.50
C THR A 43 12.04 -17.99 15.28
N LEU A 44 10.90 -17.29 15.12
CA LEU A 44 10.53 -16.04 15.84
C LEU A 44 10.62 -16.13 17.37
N TYR A 45 10.54 -17.34 17.93
CA TYR A 45 10.36 -17.52 19.38
C TYR A 45 11.58 -18.10 20.12
N ALA A 46 12.64 -18.58 19.45
CA ALA A 46 13.71 -19.28 20.19
C ALA A 46 15.10 -19.44 19.52
N GLU A 47 15.25 -19.38 18.19
CA GLU A 47 16.37 -20.11 17.54
C GLU A 47 17.52 -19.24 16.99
N LEU A 48 17.40 -17.90 16.96
CA LEU A 48 18.42 -17.01 16.40
C LEU A 48 18.73 -15.85 17.35
N SER A 49 19.77 -16.01 18.16
CA SER A 49 20.30 -14.97 19.04
C SER A 49 21.82 -14.95 18.96
N PRO A 50 22.48 -13.78 18.85
CA PRO A 50 21.93 -12.41 18.75
C PRO A 50 21.73 -11.87 17.32
N ASP A 51 22.33 -12.46 16.29
CA ASP A 51 22.26 -11.99 14.89
C ASP A 51 22.60 -13.10 13.86
N PHE A 52 22.41 -12.81 12.57
CA PHE A 52 22.69 -13.73 11.46
C PHE A 52 24.15 -14.19 11.42
N LEU A 53 25.09 -13.28 11.67
CA LEU A 53 26.52 -13.57 11.67
C LEU A 53 26.85 -14.64 12.71
N THR A 54 26.37 -14.43 13.93
CA THR A 54 26.58 -15.34 15.04
C THR A 54 25.90 -16.69 14.78
N PHE A 55 24.71 -16.69 14.17
CA PHE A 55 24.05 -17.94 13.78
C PHE A 55 24.89 -18.74 12.79
N PHE A 56 25.29 -18.15 11.66
CA PHE A 56 26.06 -18.87 10.65
C PHE A 56 27.42 -19.32 11.18
N LYS A 57 28.06 -18.50 12.02
CA LYS A 57 29.27 -18.87 12.76
C LYS A 57 29.05 -20.11 13.62
N ASN A 58 28.03 -20.10 14.47
CA ASN A 58 27.75 -21.20 15.40
C ASN A 58 27.33 -22.48 14.66
N LEU A 59 26.50 -22.35 13.62
CA LEU A 59 26.11 -23.46 12.76
C LEU A 59 27.34 -24.10 12.11
N TYR A 60 28.19 -23.29 11.49
CA TYR A 60 29.42 -23.78 10.86
C TYR A 60 30.40 -24.37 11.88
N GLN A 61 30.59 -23.73 13.03
CA GLN A 61 31.45 -24.23 14.09
C GLN A 61 30.98 -25.61 14.58
N SER A 62 29.68 -25.76 14.83
CA SER A 62 29.08 -27.04 15.24
C SER A 62 29.31 -28.13 14.18
N GLN A 63 29.08 -27.83 12.89
CA GLN A 63 29.35 -28.75 11.79
C GLN A 63 30.84 -29.09 11.68
N CYS A 64 31.72 -28.11 11.90
CA CYS A 64 33.15 -28.31 11.85
C CYS A 64 33.63 -29.24 12.97
N GLU A 65 33.12 -29.06 14.19
CA GLU A 65 33.48 -29.85 15.38
C GLU A 65 32.88 -31.27 15.35
N ASN A 66 31.83 -31.48 14.56
CA ASN A 66 31.25 -32.79 14.37
C ASN A 66 32.13 -33.68 13.48
N ASN A 67 32.65 -34.78 14.04
CA ASN A 67 33.51 -35.73 13.34
C ASN A 67 32.76 -36.59 12.31
N ASP A 68 31.43 -36.66 12.39
CA ASP A 68 30.60 -37.41 11.44
C ASP A 68 30.32 -36.59 10.16
N VAL A 69 30.63 -35.28 10.18
CA VAL A 69 30.46 -34.38 9.03
C VAL A 69 31.75 -34.34 8.22
N SER A 70 31.66 -34.80 6.97
CA SER A 70 32.77 -34.82 6.02
C SER A 70 33.18 -33.42 5.58
N ILE A 71 34.39 -33.31 5.02
CA ILE A 71 34.86 -32.07 4.39
C ILE A 71 33.92 -31.65 3.25
N VAL A 72 33.38 -32.61 2.49
CA VAL A 72 32.47 -32.35 1.36
C VAL A 72 31.17 -31.71 1.85
N GLU A 73 30.60 -32.18 2.96
CA GLU A 73 29.38 -31.59 3.55
C GLU A 73 29.64 -30.15 4.05
N LYS A 74 30.82 -29.89 4.62
CA LYS A 74 31.24 -28.53 5.01
C LYS A 74 31.40 -27.62 3.78
N GLU A 75 31.99 -28.13 2.71
CA GLU A 75 32.12 -27.41 1.44
C GLU A 75 30.76 -27.08 0.82
N ILE A 76 29.79 -28.00 0.86
CA ILE A 76 28.42 -27.76 0.38
C ILE A 76 27.78 -26.62 1.17
N LEU A 77 27.81 -26.66 2.51
CA LEU A 77 27.29 -25.60 3.36
C LEU A 77 27.89 -24.23 3.02
N LEU A 78 29.22 -24.16 2.91
CA LEU A 78 29.96 -22.93 2.60
C LEU A 78 29.71 -22.45 1.17
N SER A 79 29.56 -23.37 0.21
CA SER A 79 29.24 -23.07 -1.19
C SER A 79 27.87 -22.44 -1.32
N ILE A 80 26.86 -22.98 -0.61
CA ILE A 80 25.51 -22.43 -0.63
C ILE A 80 25.51 -21.03 -0.01
N LEU A 81 26.19 -20.84 1.13
CA LEU A 81 26.35 -19.53 1.77
C LEU A 81 27.04 -18.51 0.86
N GLN A 82 28.10 -18.93 0.18
CA GLN A 82 28.86 -18.07 -0.72
C GLN A 82 28.00 -17.57 -1.88
N HIS A 83 27.23 -18.47 -2.49
CA HIS A 83 26.33 -18.11 -3.57
C HIS A 83 25.24 -17.15 -3.09
N ALA A 84 24.61 -17.45 -1.95
CA ALA A 84 23.52 -16.63 -1.42
C ALA A 84 23.96 -15.23 -0.98
N VAL A 85 25.15 -15.10 -0.38
CA VAL A 85 25.61 -13.82 0.19
C VAL A 85 26.35 -12.95 -0.82
N PHE A 86 27.12 -13.55 -1.72
CA PHE A 86 27.97 -12.79 -2.65
C PHE A 86 27.51 -12.86 -4.10
N SER A 87 26.47 -13.63 -4.43
CA SER A 87 26.07 -13.92 -5.82
C SER A 87 27.23 -14.44 -6.68
N THR A 88 28.18 -15.15 -6.06
CA THR A 88 29.36 -15.71 -6.73
C THR A 88 29.26 -17.22 -6.84
N GLU A 89 29.56 -17.75 -8.03
CA GLU A 89 29.71 -19.20 -8.21
C GLU A 89 30.97 -19.70 -7.47
N PRO A 90 30.99 -20.98 -7.02
CA PRO A 90 32.14 -21.55 -6.30
C PRO A 90 33.45 -21.47 -7.08
N VAL A 91 33.38 -21.47 -8.41
CA VAL A 91 34.52 -21.54 -9.33
C VAL A 91 35.15 -20.15 -9.58
N ASP A 92 34.39 -19.08 -9.37
CA ASP A 92 34.76 -17.69 -9.69
C ASP A 92 34.99 -16.84 -8.42
N CYS A 93 35.21 -17.49 -7.27
CA CYS A 93 35.34 -16.78 -6.00
C CYS A 93 36.59 -15.88 -5.98
N ILE A 94 36.42 -14.63 -5.55
CA ILE A 94 37.49 -13.61 -5.50
C ILE A 94 37.80 -13.30 -4.03
N TYR A 95 39.08 -13.43 -3.65
CA TYR A 95 39.62 -13.08 -2.33
C TYR A 95 38.80 -13.60 -1.12
N ASP A 96 38.18 -12.69 -0.37
CA ASP A 96 37.44 -12.93 0.86
C ASP A 96 36.06 -13.55 0.62
N HIS A 97 35.58 -13.61 -0.61
CA HIS A 97 34.32 -14.28 -0.96
C HIS A 97 34.46 -15.81 -1.05
N CYS A 98 35.68 -16.36 -1.03
CA CYS A 98 35.95 -17.80 -1.17
C CYS A 98 35.71 -18.61 0.13
N LEU A 99 34.45 -18.83 0.51
CA LEU A 99 34.11 -19.48 1.78
C LEU A 99 34.51 -20.95 1.84
N THR A 100 34.42 -21.70 0.73
CA THR A 100 34.67 -23.16 0.67
C THR A 100 36.05 -23.57 1.19
N SER A 101 37.05 -22.69 1.05
CA SER A 101 38.41 -22.91 1.59
C SER A 101 38.45 -23.15 3.11
N LEU A 102 37.44 -22.68 3.85
CA LEU A 102 37.34 -22.85 5.30
C LEU A 102 37.07 -24.31 5.71
N ALA A 103 36.49 -25.14 4.82
CA ALA A 103 36.13 -26.53 5.11
C ALA A 103 37.34 -27.41 5.47
N GLN A 104 38.52 -27.06 4.97
CA GLN A 104 39.76 -27.80 5.20
C GLN A 104 40.49 -27.38 6.48
N ASP A 105 40.06 -26.28 7.11
CA ASP A 105 40.68 -25.79 8.33
C ASP A 105 40.30 -26.69 9.53
N ARG A 106 41.33 -27.31 10.13
CA ARG A 106 41.17 -28.19 11.29
C ARG A 106 40.90 -27.44 12.59
N ASN A 107 41.10 -26.12 12.63
CA ASN A 107 40.75 -25.28 13.77
C ASN A 107 39.38 -24.65 13.53
N CYS A 108 38.35 -25.31 14.06
CA CYS A 108 36.96 -24.92 13.85
C CYS A 108 36.61 -23.54 14.37
N THR A 109 37.16 -23.13 15.52
CA THR A 109 36.96 -21.78 16.06
C THR A 109 37.52 -20.72 15.11
N ARG A 110 38.77 -20.90 14.65
CA ARG A 110 39.38 -19.96 13.68
C ARG A 110 38.61 -19.94 12.37
N ALA A 111 38.20 -21.10 11.87
CA ALA A 111 37.46 -21.21 10.63
C ALA A 111 36.10 -20.49 10.72
N ALA A 112 35.40 -20.62 11.84
CA ALA A 112 34.15 -19.94 12.11
C ALA A 112 34.31 -18.42 12.30
N ASP A 113 35.35 -17.96 13.02
CA ASP A 113 35.67 -16.53 13.13
C ASP A 113 36.00 -15.89 11.77
N ASN A 114 36.71 -16.64 10.91
CA ASN A 114 36.99 -16.21 9.53
C ASN A 114 35.72 -16.16 8.68
N LEU A 115 34.79 -17.10 8.86
CA LEU A 115 33.48 -17.08 8.19
C LEU A 115 32.71 -15.81 8.59
N GLU A 116 32.58 -15.55 9.88
CA GLU A 116 31.90 -14.36 10.41
C GLU A 116 32.49 -13.06 9.83
N THR A 117 33.83 -12.94 9.83
CA THR A 117 34.52 -11.78 9.28
C THR A 117 34.22 -11.58 7.79
N ARG A 118 34.25 -12.65 7.00
CA ARG A 118 33.98 -12.57 5.55
C ARG A 118 32.53 -12.22 5.25
N LEU A 119 31.59 -12.80 5.99
CA LEU A 119 30.17 -12.46 5.87
C LEU A 119 29.93 -10.98 6.24
N SER A 120 30.62 -10.46 7.25
CA SER A 120 30.48 -9.06 7.67
C SER A 120 31.01 -8.04 6.64
N ASN A 121 31.88 -8.48 5.73
CA ASN A 121 32.37 -7.66 4.60
C ASN A 121 31.50 -7.77 3.35
N GLY A 122 30.50 -8.67 3.36
CA GLY A 122 29.51 -8.84 2.29
C GLY A 122 28.48 -7.71 2.23
N ASP A 123 27.45 -7.88 1.40
CA ASP A 123 26.43 -6.85 1.19
C ASP A 123 25.81 -6.39 2.54
N PRO A 124 25.97 -5.12 2.94
CA PRO A 124 25.39 -4.58 4.17
C PRO A 124 23.88 -4.74 4.27
N LYS A 125 23.16 -4.89 3.15
CA LYS A 125 21.72 -5.20 3.11
C LYS A 125 21.42 -6.59 3.69
N ILE A 126 22.26 -7.57 3.34
CA ILE A 126 22.18 -8.96 3.82
C ILE A 126 22.51 -9.05 5.31
N MET A 127 23.40 -8.17 5.79
CA MET A 127 23.88 -8.13 7.18
C MET A 127 23.09 -7.20 8.09
N SER A 128 21.92 -6.75 7.66
CA SER A 128 20.97 -6.04 8.51
C SER A 128 20.54 -6.90 9.71
N SER A 129 19.97 -6.27 10.75
CA SER A 129 19.52 -6.99 11.94
C SER A 129 18.50 -8.07 11.57
N PHE A 130 18.66 -9.30 12.09
CA PHE A 130 17.71 -10.41 11.94
C PHE A 130 16.26 -9.97 12.20
N LYS A 131 16.08 -9.10 13.20
CA LYS A 131 14.76 -8.60 13.59
C LYS A 131 14.11 -7.67 12.54
N SER A 132 14.91 -6.94 11.76
CA SER A 132 14.40 -6.12 10.66
C SER A 132 13.98 -7.02 9.51
N PHE A 133 14.86 -7.94 9.11
CA PHE A 133 14.58 -8.95 8.10
C PHE A 133 13.32 -9.76 8.43
N GLU A 134 13.21 -10.24 9.67
CA GLU A 134 12.06 -10.99 10.17
C GLU A 134 10.75 -10.21 9.99
N LEU A 135 10.75 -8.95 10.41
CA LEU A 135 9.58 -8.08 10.34
C LEU A 135 9.19 -7.84 8.87
N ASP A 136 10.16 -7.48 8.03
CA ASP A 136 9.94 -7.17 6.62
C ASP A 136 9.39 -8.40 5.87
N TRP A 137 9.96 -9.58 6.10
CA TRP A 137 9.52 -10.82 5.46
C TRP A 137 8.18 -11.34 5.95
N THR A 138 7.92 -11.23 7.26
CA THR A 138 6.61 -11.59 7.81
C THR A 138 5.51 -10.72 7.21
N VAL A 139 5.77 -9.42 7.05
CA VAL A 139 4.85 -8.48 6.40
C VAL A 139 4.65 -8.85 4.93
N ARG A 140 5.73 -9.07 4.16
CA ARG A 140 5.64 -9.46 2.74
C ARG A 140 4.89 -10.77 2.52
N LEU A 141 5.21 -11.80 3.30
CA LEU A 141 4.54 -13.10 3.18
C LEU A 141 3.06 -12.99 3.56
N MET A 142 2.72 -12.17 4.55
CA MET A 142 1.34 -11.85 4.89
C MET A 142 0.62 -11.15 3.74
N GLU A 143 1.24 -10.15 3.11
CA GLU A 143 0.71 -9.41 1.95
C GLU A 143 0.45 -10.33 0.76
N ILE A 144 1.40 -11.21 0.43
CA ILE A 144 1.24 -12.19 -0.66
C ILE A 144 0.12 -13.17 -0.36
N LYS A 145 0.09 -13.75 0.85
CA LYS A 145 -0.98 -14.68 1.24
C LYS A 145 -2.34 -14.03 1.26
N THR A 146 -2.40 -12.79 1.71
CA THR A 146 -3.60 -11.99 1.68
C THR A 146 -4.05 -11.83 0.23
N THR A 147 -3.16 -11.43 -0.68
CA THR A 147 -3.44 -11.35 -2.12
C THR A 147 -3.94 -12.68 -2.71
N LEU A 148 -3.30 -13.80 -2.38
CA LEU A 148 -3.75 -15.15 -2.77
C LEU A 148 -5.16 -15.45 -2.27
N ASN A 149 -5.46 -15.19 -0.99
CA ASN A 149 -6.80 -15.37 -0.43
C ASN A 149 -7.84 -14.52 -1.17
N GLY A 150 -7.46 -13.30 -1.58
CA GLY A 150 -8.32 -12.41 -2.32
C GLY A 150 -8.65 -12.85 -3.72
N VAL A 151 -7.66 -13.28 -4.50
CA VAL A 151 -7.98 -13.80 -5.84
C VAL A 151 -8.78 -15.09 -5.74
N ASN A 152 -8.48 -15.95 -4.77
CA ASN A 152 -9.31 -17.13 -4.51
C ASN A 152 -10.76 -16.76 -4.14
N ALA A 153 -10.94 -15.70 -3.35
CA ALA A 153 -12.25 -15.15 -3.02
C ALA A 153 -12.93 -14.50 -4.25
N ILE A 154 -12.21 -13.87 -5.17
CA ILE A 154 -12.76 -13.40 -6.45
C ILE A 154 -13.31 -14.58 -7.26
N LEU A 155 -12.49 -15.62 -7.41
CA LEU A 155 -12.82 -16.79 -8.22
C LEU A 155 -14.02 -17.57 -7.69
N THR A 156 -14.32 -17.47 -6.38
CA THR A 156 -15.38 -18.26 -5.72
C THR A 156 -16.55 -17.43 -5.19
N GLY A 157 -16.32 -16.18 -4.81
CA GLY A 157 -17.27 -15.26 -4.20
C GLY A 157 -17.99 -14.34 -5.19
N ASP A 158 -17.63 -14.41 -6.47
CA ASP A 158 -18.28 -13.70 -7.58
C ASP A 158 -18.36 -12.18 -7.41
N ILE A 159 -17.20 -11.53 -7.31
CA ILE A 159 -17.08 -10.05 -7.27
C ILE A 159 -16.71 -9.41 -8.63
N ARG A 160 -16.94 -10.14 -9.74
CA ARG A 160 -16.60 -9.68 -11.10
C ARG A 160 -17.38 -8.44 -11.50
N GLN A 161 -18.62 -8.32 -11.04
CA GLN A 161 -19.42 -7.11 -11.28
C GLN A 161 -18.85 -5.92 -10.54
N GLY A 162 -18.37 -6.11 -9.30
CA GLY A 162 -17.63 -5.10 -8.54
C GLY A 162 -16.41 -4.56 -9.28
N VAL A 163 -15.58 -5.46 -9.83
CA VAL A 163 -14.42 -5.08 -10.66
C VAL A 163 -14.85 -4.27 -11.88
N SER A 164 -15.88 -4.74 -12.60
CA SER A 164 -16.42 -4.01 -13.76
C SER A 164 -16.99 -2.64 -13.39
N ASN A 165 -17.62 -2.52 -12.22
CA ASN A 165 -18.21 -1.26 -11.75
C ASN A 165 -17.11 -0.24 -11.41
N ILE A 166 -16.05 -0.66 -10.70
CA ILE A 166 -14.91 0.22 -10.41
C ILE A 166 -14.18 0.62 -11.70
N LYS A 167 -13.97 -0.31 -12.64
CA LYS A 167 -13.35 0.01 -13.93
C LYS A 167 -14.08 1.15 -14.66
N LYS A 168 -15.40 1.00 -14.81
CA LYS A 168 -16.24 2.02 -15.45
C LYS A 168 -16.24 3.34 -14.68
N LEU A 169 -16.23 3.28 -13.34
CA LEU A 169 -16.15 4.45 -12.49
C LEU A 169 -14.82 5.21 -12.71
N VAL A 170 -13.68 4.51 -12.75
CA VAL A 170 -12.37 5.10 -13.06
C VAL A 170 -12.36 5.75 -14.44
N GLU A 171 -12.88 5.06 -15.47
CA GLU A 171 -13.01 5.61 -16.83
C GLU A 171 -13.81 6.93 -16.83
N ASN A 172 -14.96 6.96 -16.16
CA ASN A 172 -15.79 8.16 -16.05
C ASN A 172 -15.08 9.31 -15.30
N LEU A 173 -14.33 9.00 -14.24
CA LEU A 173 -13.57 9.99 -13.47
C LEU A 173 -12.44 10.60 -14.32
N VAL A 174 -11.71 9.77 -15.07
CA VAL A 174 -10.65 10.20 -15.99
C VAL A 174 -11.22 11.07 -17.13
N ASP A 175 -12.38 10.70 -17.67
CA ASP A 175 -13.07 11.50 -18.69
C ASP A 175 -13.45 12.88 -18.13
N LYS A 176 -14.06 12.92 -16.94
CA LYS A 176 -14.43 14.19 -16.29
C LYS A 176 -13.22 15.07 -15.98
N LEU A 177 -12.16 14.48 -15.44
CA LEU A 177 -10.89 15.17 -15.20
C LEU A 177 -10.30 15.72 -16.51
N SER A 178 -10.34 14.93 -17.59
CA SER A 178 -9.88 15.35 -18.92
C SER A 178 -10.66 16.54 -19.48
N GLU A 179 -11.97 16.64 -19.19
CA GLU A 179 -12.77 17.81 -19.53
C GLU A 179 -12.33 19.04 -18.74
N TRP A 180 -12.09 18.90 -17.43
CA TRP A 180 -11.63 19.99 -16.58
C TRP A 180 -10.25 20.49 -16.97
N ILE A 181 -9.30 19.60 -17.27
CA ILE A 181 -7.94 19.95 -17.73
C ILE A 181 -8.00 20.88 -18.96
N LYS A 182 -8.87 20.59 -19.92
CA LYS A 182 -8.98 21.36 -21.18
C LYS A 182 -9.42 22.80 -20.98
N VAL A 183 -10.18 23.08 -19.94
CA VAL A 183 -10.71 24.43 -19.63
C VAL A 183 -9.95 25.11 -18.49
N THR A 184 -8.86 24.51 -18.02
CA THR A 184 -8.08 25.02 -16.90
C THR A 184 -7.13 26.14 -17.37
N PRO A 185 -7.27 27.39 -16.87
CA PRO A 185 -6.50 28.53 -17.38
C PRO A 185 -4.98 28.36 -17.31
N TRP A 186 -4.46 27.79 -16.22
CA TRP A 186 -3.02 27.60 -16.07
C TRP A 186 -2.46 26.48 -16.95
N VAL A 187 -3.28 25.49 -17.32
CA VAL A 187 -2.91 24.43 -18.27
C VAL A 187 -2.71 25.03 -19.65
N GLU A 188 -3.63 25.90 -20.08
CA GLU A 188 -3.51 26.63 -21.35
C GLU A 188 -2.26 27.51 -21.37
N ASN A 189 -2.05 28.29 -20.30
CA ASN A 189 -0.92 29.23 -20.20
C ASN A 189 0.47 28.56 -20.15
N SER A 190 0.53 27.30 -19.74
CA SER A 190 1.77 26.52 -19.64
C SER A 190 2.11 25.72 -20.90
N GLU A 191 1.21 25.66 -21.89
CA GLU A 191 1.33 24.77 -23.07
C GLU A 191 1.50 23.29 -22.69
N ALA A 192 1.10 22.89 -21.47
CA ALA A 192 1.29 21.55 -20.92
C ALA A 192 0.07 20.63 -21.09
N ALA A 193 -1.00 21.12 -21.73
CA ALA A 193 -2.28 20.40 -21.88
C ALA A 193 -2.13 18.99 -22.44
N GLY A 194 -1.32 18.82 -23.48
CA GLY A 194 -1.08 17.50 -24.09
C GLY A 194 -0.46 16.52 -23.11
N ALA A 195 0.61 16.92 -22.43
CA ALA A 195 1.33 16.06 -21.49
C ALA A 195 0.47 15.68 -20.27
N ILE A 196 -0.29 16.65 -19.73
CA ILE A 196 -1.19 16.40 -18.59
C ILE A 196 -2.34 15.46 -18.99
N LEU A 197 -2.91 15.65 -20.18
CA LEU A 197 -3.94 14.74 -20.70
C LEU A 197 -3.41 13.33 -20.95
N ASP A 198 -2.16 13.20 -21.42
CA ASP A 198 -1.55 11.88 -21.63
C ASP A 198 -1.35 11.14 -20.30
N VAL A 199 -0.91 11.84 -19.25
CA VAL A 199 -0.83 11.27 -17.89
C VAL A 199 -2.23 10.86 -17.42
N ALA A 200 -3.21 11.77 -17.44
CA ALA A 200 -4.56 11.49 -16.94
C ALA A 200 -5.21 10.30 -17.65
N ARG A 201 -5.07 10.21 -18.99
CA ARG A 201 -5.68 9.15 -19.81
C ARG A 201 -4.97 7.81 -19.73
N SER A 202 -3.72 7.78 -19.26
CA SER A 202 -3.01 6.52 -19.05
C SER A 202 -3.53 5.77 -17.83
N VAL A 203 -4.13 6.47 -16.85
CA VAL A 203 -4.64 5.90 -15.61
C VAL A 203 -5.70 4.84 -15.89
N HIS A 204 -5.50 3.64 -15.35
CA HIS A 204 -6.44 2.53 -15.51
C HIS A 204 -6.44 1.60 -14.29
N LEU A 205 -7.53 0.87 -14.13
CA LEU A 205 -7.64 -0.19 -13.13
C LEU A 205 -6.73 -1.38 -13.50
N ASN A 206 -5.92 -1.88 -12.56
CA ASN A 206 -5.36 -3.22 -12.66
C ASN A 206 -6.47 -4.25 -12.42
N ASP A 207 -7.05 -4.77 -13.51
CA ASP A 207 -8.11 -5.78 -13.49
C ASP A 207 -7.61 -7.20 -13.88
N ASN A 208 -6.31 -7.39 -14.10
CA ASN A 208 -5.73 -8.68 -14.47
C ASN A 208 -5.39 -9.56 -13.26
N LEU A 209 -6.42 -9.81 -12.46
CA LEU A 209 -6.33 -10.55 -11.19
C LEU A 209 -5.82 -11.99 -11.36
N ALA A 210 -5.97 -12.57 -12.55
CA ALA A 210 -5.42 -13.88 -12.87
C ALA A 210 -3.89 -13.86 -13.01
N GLN A 211 -3.34 -12.78 -13.58
CA GLN A 211 -1.89 -12.58 -13.64
C GLN A 211 -1.33 -12.33 -12.24
N ASP A 212 -2.01 -11.53 -11.42
CA ASP A 212 -1.60 -11.28 -10.03
C ASP A 212 -1.55 -12.58 -9.21
N LEU A 213 -2.58 -13.43 -9.32
CA LEU A 213 -2.59 -14.76 -8.69
C LEU A 213 -1.43 -15.62 -9.20
N ASN A 214 -1.20 -15.66 -10.50
CA ASN A 214 -0.12 -16.47 -11.06
C ASN A 214 1.25 -15.99 -10.55
N ASN A 215 1.48 -14.68 -10.50
CA ASN A 215 2.72 -14.09 -9.97
C ASN A 215 2.91 -14.44 -8.49
N ALA A 216 1.86 -14.26 -7.68
CA ALA A 216 1.87 -14.60 -6.26
C ALA A 216 2.10 -16.09 -6.01
N LEU A 217 1.43 -16.98 -6.76
CA LEU A 217 1.62 -18.43 -6.66
C LEU A 217 3.05 -18.84 -7.06
N ASN A 218 3.55 -18.31 -8.18
CA ASN A 218 4.90 -18.60 -8.65
C ASN A 218 5.95 -18.13 -7.65
N TYR A 219 5.72 -17.01 -6.97
CA TYR A 219 6.61 -16.53 -5.92
C TYR A 219 6.65 -17.49 -4.71
N VAL A 220 5.48 -17.78 -4.11
CA VAL A 220 5.44 -18.63 -2.91
C VAL A 220 5.88 -20.07 -3.17
N PHE A 221 5.60 -20.62 -4.35
CA PHE A 221 6.04 -21.97 -4.69
C PHE A 221 7.54 -22.02 -5.01
N ARG A 222 8.12 -20.98 -5.59
CA ARG A 222 9.59 -20.91 -5.78
C ARG A 222 10.32 -20.83 -4.44
N LEU A 223 9.81 -20.05 -3.49
CA LEU A 223 10.31 -20.02 -2.12
C LEU A 223 10.26 -21.41 -1.47
N GLU A 224 9.10 -22.08 -1.50
CA GLU A 224 8.93 -23.42 -0.94
C GLU A 224 9.83 -24.44 -1.63
N GLN A 225 9.97 -24.40 -2.95
CA GLN A 225 10.83 -25.31 -3.70
C GLN A 225 12.31 -25.13 -3.35
N SER A 226 12.79 -23.88 -3.26
CA SER A 226 14.16 -23.59 -2.85
C SER A 226 14.42 -24.10 -1.42
N PHE A 227 13.47 -23.87 -0.52
CA PHE A 227 13.53 -24.32 0.86
C PHE A 227 13.62 -25.85 0.97
N LEU A 228 12.71 -26.57 0.30
CA LEU A 228 12.68 -28.03 0.31
C LEU A 228 13.92 -28.64 -0.37
N LYS A 229 14.45 -27.99 -1.42
CA LYS A 229 15.69 -28.39 -2.07
C LYS A 229 16.87 -28.29 -1.10
N CYS A 230 17.03 -27.15 -0.44
CA CYS A 230 18.08 -26.95 0.56
C CYS A 230 18.00 -28.00 1.67
N LEU A 231 16.80 -28.24 2.22
CA LEU A 231 16.61 -29.25 3.26
C LEU A 231 17.02 -30.66 2.82
N SER A 232 16.72 -31.02 1.58
CA SER A 232 17.13 -32.30 1.00
C SER A 232 18.64 -32.41 0.86
N GLU A 233 19.33 -31.33 0.51
CA GLU A 233 20.79 -31.28 0.36
C GLU A 233 21.51 -31.26 1.71
N THR A 234 20.84 -30.80 2.79
CA THR A 234 21.39 -30.73 4.15
C THR A 234 20.82 -31.81 5.09
N HIS A 235 20.28 -32.90 4.54
CA HIS A 235 19.81 -34.09 5.28
C HIS A 235 18.69 -33.85 6.34
N ASN A 236 17.86 -32.81 6.19
CA ASN A 236 16.69 -32.54 7.05
C ASN A 236 16.99 -32.45 8.56
N ILE A 237 18.12 -31.86 8.95
CA ILE A 237 18.47 -31.62 10.36
C ILE A 237 17.82 -30.31 10.84
N ALA A 238 17.31 -30.27 12.08
CA ALA A 238 16.56 -29.12 12.62
C ALA A 238 17.31 -27.78 12.53
N ASP A 239 18.61 -27.76 12.83
CA ASP A 239 19.44 -26.54 12.75
C ASP A 239 19.59 -26.02 11.31
N PHE A 240 19.38 -26.88 10.31
CA PHE A 240 19.40 -26.51 8.90
C PHE A 240 18.03 -26.05 8.37
N GLU A 241 16.94 -26.26 9.11
CA GLU A 241 15.64 -25.69 8.71
C GLU A 241 15.70 -24.17 8.70
N VAL A 242 16.26 -23.58 9.76
CA VAL A 242 16.44 -22.13 9.87
C VAL A 242 17.40 -21.63 8.80
N PHE A 243 18.52 -22.33 8.60
CA PHE A 243 19.48 -22.05 7.53
C PHE A 243 18.82 -22.00 6.14
N CYS A 244 18.07 -23.04 5.79
CA CYS A 244 17.41 -23.15 4.49
C CYS A 244 16.31 -22.11 4.30
N MET A 245 15.58 -21.77 5.36
CA MET A 245 14.60 -20.68 5.33
C MET A 245 15.30 -19.36 4.97
N VAL A 246 16.38 -19.02 5.67
CA VAL A 246 17.12 -17.77 5.43
C VAL A 246 17.66 -17.70 4.00
N LEU A 247 18.26 -18.79 3.50
CA LEU A 247 18.78 -18.82 2.12
C LEU A 247 17.72 -18.69 1.03
N SER A 248 16.62 -19.42 1.18
CA SER A 248 15.51 -19.38 0.21
C SER A 248 14.96 -17.97 0.08
N THR A 249 15.02 -17.22 1.17
CA THR A 249 14.54 -15.86 1.26
C THR A 249 15.42 -14.89 0.48
N PHE A 250 16.75 -15.00 0.61
CA PHE A 250 17.69 -14.16 -0.15
C PHE A 250 17.63 -14.38 -1.66
N GLN A 251 17.27 -15.59 -2.11
CA GLN A 251 17.23 -15.90 -3.53
C GLN A 251 16.15 -15.11 -4.29
N PHE A 252 15.10 -14.65 -3.62
CA PHE A 252 13.92 -14.06 -4.28
C PHE A 252 13.52 -12.69 -3.73
N GLU A 253 14.39 -12.00 -3.00
CA GLU A 253 14.07 -10.71 -2.35
C GLU A 253 13.52 -9.66 -3.36
N ASP A 254 14.12 -9.58 -4.54
CA ASP A 254 13.75 -8.64 -5.60
C ASP A 254 12.52 -9.06 -6.43
N GLU A 255 11.98 -10.26 -6.22
CA GLU A 255 10.87 -10.82 -7.02
C GLU A 255 9.50 -10.73 -6.33
N THR A 256 9.40 -10.00 -5.22
CA THR A 256 8.15 -9.92 -4.44
C THR A 256 7.05 -9.25 -5.27
N PRO A 257 5.94 -9.95 -5.60
CA PRO A 257 4.83 -9.31 -6.29
C PRO A 257 4.13 -8.33 -5.35
N GLU A 258 3.66 -7.21 -5.90
CA GLU A 258 2.84 -6.25 -5.15
C GLU A 258 1.56 -6.93 -4.66
N GLY A 259 1.30 -6.84 -3.35
CA GLY A 259 0.29 -7.66 -2.71
C GLY A 259 -0.59 -6.89 -1.72
N PHE A 260 -1.67 -6.26 -2.21
CA PHE A 260 -2.56 -5.45 -1.34
C PHE A 260 -4.05 -5.77 -1.47
N PHE A 261 -4.43 -6.78 -2.28
CA PHE A 261 -5.82 -6.95 -2.73
C PHE A 261 -6.82 -7.34 -1.62
N PHE A 262 -6.45 -8.23 -0.69
CA PHE A 262 -7.41 -8.81 0.27
C PHE A 262 -7.26 -8.26 1.70
N ASN A 263 -6.44 -7.22 1.86
CA ASN A 263 -6.18 -6.57 3.14
C ASN A 263 -7.19 -5.39 3.33
N PRO A 264 -7.11 -4.53 4.37
CA PRO A 264 -8.19 -3.62 4.74
C PRO A 264 -8.70 -2.72 3.61
N PHE A 265 -9.85 -2.07 3.84
CA PHE A 265 -10.39 -0.97 3.05
C PHE A 265 -9.25 -0.01 2.67
N ASN A 266 -8.80 -0.15 1.42
CA ASN A 266 -7.60 0.48 0.89
C ASN A 266 -7.67 0.50 -0.62
N ALA A 267 -7.05 1.50 -1.21
CA ALA A 267 -6.76 1.58 -2.63
C ALA A 267 -5.37 2.21 -2.78
N PHE A 268 -4.81 2.16 -3.98
CA PHE A 268 -3.53 2.78 -4.26
C PHE A 268 -3.42 3.17 -5.73
N ASN A 269 -2.58 4.17 -5.98
CA ASN A 269 -2.12 4.57 -7.29
C ASN A 269 -0.63 4.22 -7.43
N SER A 270 -0.33 3.29 -8.34
CA SER A 270 1.03 3.00 -8.81
C SER A 270 1.06 3.32 -10.29
N HIS A 271 1.02 4.62 -10.60
CA HIS A 271 0.77 5.15 -11.93
C HIS A 271 1.51 4.36 -13.03
N PRO A 272 0.81 3.94 -14.11
CA PRO A 272 -0.57 4.28 -14.46
C PRO A 272 -1.63 3.35 -13.85
N GLN A 273 -1.26 2.42 -12.97
CA GLN A 273 -2.15 1.37 -12.49
C GLN A 273 -2.77 1.73 -11.15
N LEU A 274 -4.09 1.60 -11.06
CA LEU A 274 -4.84 1.71 -9.81
C LEU A 274 -5.16 0.31 -9.28
N GLY A 275 -4.99 0.13 -7.97
CA GLY A 275 -5.40 -1.08 -7.26
C GLY A 275 -6.42 -0.77 -6.18
N PHE A 276 -7.38 -1.68 -5.99
CA PHE A 276 -8.43 -1.56 -4.98
C PHE A 276 -8.51 -2.85 -4.17
N SER A 277 -8.90 -2.75 -2.90
CA SER A 277 -9.11 -3.94 -2.08
C SER A 277 -10.45 -4.62 -2.36
N PHE A 278 -10.55 -5.90 -1.97
CA PHE A 278 -11.77 -6.70 -2.03
C PHE A 278 -12.99 -5.97 -1.47
N VAL A 279 -12.80 -5.23 -0.36
CA VAL A 279 -13.87 -4.48 0.30
C VAL A 279 -14.48 -3.45 -0.65
N LEU A 280 -13.66 -2.74 -1.44
CA LEU A 280 -14.14 -1.74 -2.38
C LEU A 280 -14.86 -2.37 -3.56
N TYR A 281 -14.36 -3.48 -4.11
CA TYR A 281 -15.09 -4.21 -5.16
C TYR A 281 -16.44 -4.74 -4.67
N ASP A 282 -16.49 -5.27 -3.44
CA ASP A 282 -17.73 -5.75 -2.85
C ASP A 282 -18.71 -4.60 -2.59
N MET A 283 -18.24 -3.45 -2.12
CA MET A 283 -19.04 -2.23 -1.99
C MET A 283 -19.58 -1.78 -3.34
N ALA A 284 -18.73 -1.71 -4.38
CA ALA A 284 -19.13 -1.32 -5.72
C ALA A 284 -20.18 -2.25 -6.34
N GLN A 285 -20.23 -3.51 -5.90
CA GLN A 285 -21.21 -4.50 -6.36
C GLN A 285 -22.52 -4.47 -5.57
N ASN A 286 -22.46 -4.27 -4.25
CA ASN A 286 -23.60 -4.52 -3.36
C ASN A 286 -24.24 -3.25 -2.77
N ILE A 287 -23.63 -2.07 -2.94
CA ILE A 287 -24.30 -0.82 -2.60
C ILE A 287 -25.36 -0.54 -3.67
N GLU A 288 -26.63 -0.67 -3.29
CA GLU A 288 -27.76 -0.56 -4.22
C GLU A 288 -27.95 0.87 -4.74
N GLU A 289 -27.77 1.89 -3.89
CA GLU A 289 -28.05 3.29 -4.23
C GLU A 289 -26.80 3.98 -4.80
N PRO A 290 -26.82 4.48 -6.06
CA PRO A 290 -25.68 5.12 -6.69
C PRO A 290 -25.11 6.32 -5.92
N ALA A 291 -25.94 7.11 -5.22
CA ALA A 291 -25.48 8.22 -4.40
C ALA A 291 -24.53 7.76 -3.28
N ALA A 292 -24.85 6.64 -2.62
CA ALA A 292 -23.97 6.06 -1.61
C ALA A 292 -22.71 5.44 -2.25
N MET A 293 -22.86 4.76 -3.39
CA MET A 293 -21.71 4.16 -4.10
C MET A 293 -20.71 5.23 -4.55
N LEU A 294 -21.19 6.34 -5.12
CA LEU A 294 -20.36 7.48 -5.53
C LEU A 294 -19.76 8.22 -4.33
N GLY A 295 -20.52 8.40 -3.25
CA GLY A 295 -20.00 9.02 -2.03
C GLY A 295 -18.88 8.20 -1.37
N SER A 296 -18.97 6.87 -1.41
CA SER A 296 -17.96 5.99 -0.81
C SER A 296 -16.88 5.55 -1.81
N VAL A 297 -17.21 4.62 -2.72
CA VAL A 297 -16.27 4.07 -3.70
C VAL A 297 -15.88 5.12 -4.74
N GLY A 298 -16.81 5.96 -5.18
CA GLY A 298 -16.54 7.08 -6.09
C GLY A 298 -15.50 8.06 -5.54
N LEU A 299 -15.65 8.47 -4.26
CA LEU A 299 -14.67 9.31 -3.57
C LEU A 299 -13.27 8.66 -3.56
N ILE A 300 -13.18 7.38 -3.15
CA ILE A 300 -11.89 6.69 -3.07
C ILE A 300 -11.27 6.54 -4.47
N ALA A 301 -12.04 6.13 -5.48
CA ALA A 301 -11.54 6.05 -6.85
C ALA A 301 -11.12 7.42 -7.39
N GLY A 302 -11.85 8.48 -7.06
CA GLY A 302 -11.50 9.86 -7.41
C GLY A 302 -10.20 10.30 -6.75
N HIS A 303 -9.99 9.93 -5.48
CA HIS A 303 -8.75 10.18 -4.75
C HIS A 303 -7.57 9.48 -5.43
N GLU A 304 -7.70 8.18 -5.75
CA GLU A 304 -6.63 7.46 -6.45
C GLU A 304 -6.33 8.05 -7.83
N VAL A 305 -7.35 8.40 -8.64
CA VAL A 305 -7.14 9.07 -9.94
C VAL A 305 -6.38 10.41 -9.76
N SER A 306 -6.62 11.11 -8.65
CA SER A 306 -6.05 12.42 -8.38
C SER A 306 -4.55 12.39 -8.05
N HIS A 307 -4.04 11.30 -7.47
CA HIS A 307 -2.60 11.13 -7.22
C HIS A 307 -1.74 11.23 -8.49
N SER A 308 -2.29 10.90 -9.67
CA SER A 308 -1.55 11.08 -10.92
C SER A 308 -1.39 12.55 -11.33
N MET A 309 -2.14 13.47 -10.73
CA MET A 309 -2.15 14.90 -11.06
C MET A 309 -1.54 15.79 -9.97
N ILE A 310 -1.50 15.31 -8.73
CA ILE A 310 -1.12 16.06 -7.55
C ILE A 310 0.10 15.38 -6.97
N GLU A 311 1.17 16.13 -6.77
CA GLU A 311 2.36 15.60 -6.13
C GLU A 311 3.00 16.66 -5.24
N ASN A 312 3.93 16.23 -4.41
CA ASN A 312 4.82 17.14 -3.73
C ASN A 312 5.80 17.78 -4.72
N ALA A 313 5.71 19.10 -4.90
CA ALA A 313 6.61 19.86 -5.77
C ALA A 313 8.10 19.71 -5.42
N ALA A 314 8.44 19.29 -4.19
CA ALA A 314 9.82 19.02 -3.78
C ALA A 314 10.34 17.62 -4.19
N SER A 315 9.45 16.71 -4.60
CA SER A 315 9.78 15.34 -5.00
C SER A 315 8.84 14.87 -6.13
N PRO A 316 8.94 15.46 -7.33
CA PRO A 316 8.06 15.14 -8.45
C PRO A 316 8.35 13.74 -9.00
N GLU A 317 7.31 12.95 -9.28
CA GLU A 317 7.40 11.62 -9.90
C GLU A 317 6.90 11.63 -11.35
N LEU A 318 5.85 12.41 -11.64
CA LEU A 318 5.24 12.57 -12.96
C LEU A 318 5.36 14.02 -13.47
N ILE A 319 4.22 14.69 -13.67
CA ILE A 319 4.13 16.04 -14.23
C ILE A 319 3.37 16.92 -13.22
N PRO A 320 3.99 17.34 -12.10
CA PRO A 320 3.33 18.18 -11.13
C PRO A 320 3.38 19.61 -11.61
N TYR A 321 2.39 19.95 -12.41
CA TYR A 321 2.01 21.33 -12.58
C TYR A 321 0.62 21.45 -12.00
N PHE A 322 0.50 22.10 -10.85
CA PHE A 322 -0.72 22.76 -10.44
C PHE A 322 -0.31 24.02 -9.69
N SER A 323 -1.21 25.00 -9.59
CA SER A 323 -0.80 26.34 -9.15
C SER A 323 -0.37 26.33 -7.67
N ASN A 324 0.61 27.16 -7.33
CA ASN A 324 0.99 27.39 -5.93
C ASN A 324 -0.19 27.94 -5.10
N ASP A 325 -1.10 28.68 -5.73
CA ASP A 325 -2.31 29.19 -5.09
C ASP A 325 -3.26 28.04 -4.72
N SER A 326 -3.40 27.04 -5.59
CA SER A 326 -4.16 25.81 -5.30
C SER A 326 -3.51 25.03 -4.16
N MET A 327 -2.18 24.87 -4.15
CA MET A 327 -1.45 24.23 -3.03
C MET A 327 -1.72 24.94 -1.71
N GLN A 328 -1.58 26.27 -1.68
CA GLN A 328 -1.80 27.08 -0.48
C GLN A 328 -3.25 27.03 -0.01
N CYS A 329 -4.20 27.03 -0.94
CA CYS A 329 -5.62 26.87 -0.62
C CYS A 329 -5.85 25.52 0.07
N ILE A 330 -5.40 24.41 -0.50
CA ILE A 330 -5.58 23.05 0.05
C ILE A 330 -4.96 22.96 1.45
N GLN A 331 -3.68 23.30 1.61
CA GLN A 331 -3.01 23.19 2.91
C GLN A 331 -3.62 24.16 3.94
N GLY A 332 -4.01 25.36 3.53
CA GLY A 332 -4.71 26.32 4.38
C GLY A 332 -6.06 25.78 4.85
N GLN A 333 -6.81 25.11 3.97
CA GLN A 333 -8.09 24.49 4.30
C GLN A 333 -7.94 23.36 5.32
N TYR A 334 -6.94 22.50 5.15
CA TYR A 334 -6.62 21.45 6.13
C TYR A 334 -6.15 22.03 7.46
N ALA A 335 -5.32 23.09 7.43
CA ALA A 335 -4.85 23.75 8.64
C ALA A 335 -6.02 24.36 9.42
N LYS A 336 -6.95 25.01 8.73
CA LYS A 336 -8.16 25.58 9.34
C LYS A 336 -9.08 24.49 9.89
N THR A 337 -9.25 23.39 9.15
CA THR A 337 -10.01 22.23 9.64
C THR A 337 -9.37 21.64 10.91
N CYS A 338 -8.05 21.55 10.94
CA CYS A 338 -7.27 21.13 12.11
C CYS A 338 -7.50 22.04 13.33
N GLU A 339 -7.60 23.37 13.15
CA GLU A 339 -7.90 24.30 14.24
C GLU A 339 -9.28 24.07 14.87
N HIS A 340 -10.29 23.74 14.05
CA HIS A 340 -11.68 23.62 14.47
C HIS A 340 -12.08 22.21 14.95
N PHE A 341 -11.48 21.16 14.39
CA PHE A 341 -11.91 19.77 14.59
C PHE A 341 -10.88 18.86 15.24
N ARG A 342 -9.72 19.38 15.67
CA ARG A 342 -8.71 18.53 16.35
C ARG A 342 -9.23 17.94 17.67
N GLU A 343 -9.06 16.64 17.83
CA GLU A 343 -9.23 15.95 19.11
C GLU A 343 -7.88 15.82 19.86
N ASN A 344 -6.79 15.70 19.10
CA ASN A 344 -5.40 15.53 19.57
C ASN A 344 -4.45 16.49 18.80
N PRO A 345 -3.15 16.57 19.14
CA PRO A 345 -2.21 17.36 18.35
C PRO A 345 -2.28 17.00 16.86
N CYS A 346 -2.57 18.01 16.06
CA CYS A 346 -2.72 17.92 14.62
C CYS A 346 -1.86 19.02 13.99
N PHE A 347 -1.21 18.67 12.88
CA PHE A 347 -0.37 19.58 12.11
C PHE A 347 -0.56 19.30 10.64
N VAL A 348 -0.25 20.31 9.83
CA VAL A 348 -0.29 20.26 8.37
C VAL A 348 1.11 20.58 7.86
N SER A 349 1.58 19.81 6.89
CA SER A 349 2.95 19.88 6.37
C SER A 349 2.98 19.56 4.88
N ASP A 350 3.98 20.10 4.18
CA ASP A 350 4.07 20.01 2.71
C ASP A 350 4.05 18.57 2.18
N ARG A 351 4.56 17.60 2.94
CA ARG A 351 4.51 16.18 2.58
C ARG A 351 3.10 15.59 2.46
N GLN A 352 2.10 16.27 3.01
CA GLN A 352 0.69 15.84 3.00
C GLN A 352 -0.05 16.46 1.81
N ILE A 353 0.62 17.23 0.94
CA ILE A 353 -0.03 17.88 -0.21
C ILE A 353 -0.64 16.89 -1.19
N ASP A 354 0.05 15.78 -1.42
CA ASP A 354 -0.40 14.72 -2.31
C ASP A 354 -1.76 14.17 -1.83
N GLU A 355 -1.78 13.64 -0.59
CA GLU A 355 -2.99 13.11 0.05
C GLU A 355 -4.12 14.13 0.21
N ASN A 356 -3.80 15.33 0.73
CA ASN A 356 -4.80 16.37 0.97
C ASN A 356 -5.37 16.90 -0.34
N GLY A 357 -4.55 17.02 -1.38
CA GLY A 357 -5.01 17.43 -2.70
C GLY A 357 -5.85 16.34 -3.37
N ALA A 358 -5.44 15.07 -3.25
CA ALA A 358 -6.16 13.94 -3.79
C ALA A 358 -7.56 13.80 -3.17
N ASP A 359 -7.70 14.03 -1.86
CA ASP A 359 -9.01 14.15 -1.19
C ASP A 359 -9.89 15.25 -1.81
N MET A 360 -9.34 16.45 -2.05
CA MET A 360 -10.11 17.58 -2.58
C MET A 360 -10.55 17.34 -4.02
N LEU A 361 -9.62 16.94 -4.89
CA LEU A 361 -9.93 16.69 -6.30
C LEU A 361 -10.84 15.47 -6.44
N GLY A 362 -10.55 14.40 -5.68
CA GLY A 362 -11.35 13.18 -5.66
C GLY A 362 -12.79 13.42 -5.23
N MET A 363 -13.02 14.20 -4.17
CA MET A 363 -14.38 14.58 -3.77
C MET A 363 -15.11 15.36 -4.87
N ARG A 364 -14.45 16.34 -5.49
CA ARG A 364 -15.08 17.16 -6.55
C ARG A 364 -15.42 16.31 -7.77
N LEU A 365 -14.53 15.41 -8.19
CA LEU A 365 -14.79 14.48 -9.30
C LEU A 365 -15.97 13.55 -8.98
N ALA A 366 -15.96 12.91 -7.81
CA ALA A 366 -17.02 12.01 -7.38
C ALA A 366 -18.39 12.71 -7.26
N TYR A 367 -18.39 13.93 -6.69
CA TYR A 367 -19.60 14.73 -6.57
C TYR A 367 -20.13 15.17 -7.95
N SER A 368 -19.26 15.50 -8.89
CA SER A 368 -19.70 15.86 -10.25
C SER A 368 -20.32 14.69 -11.00
N LEU A 369 -19.79 13.47 -10.84
CA LEU A 369 -20.46 12.26 -11.36
C LEU A 369 -21.81 11.99 -10.68
N PHE A 370 -21.93 12.33 -9.40
CA PHE A 370 -23.21 12.27 -8.69
C PHE A 370 -24.22 13.27 -9.26
N GLU A 371 -23.79 14.50 -9.56
CA GLU A 371 -24.64 15.49 -10.22
C GLU A 371 -25.10 15.01 -11.60
N ASP A 372 -24.20 14.45 -12.40
CA ASP A 372 -24.53 13.90 -13.73
C ASP A 372 -25.54 12.73 -13.63
N ALA A 373 -25.46 11.91 -12.56
CA ALA A 373 -26.33 10.75 -12.38
C ALA A 373 -27.75 11.10 -11.91
N TYR A 374 -27.91 12.16 -11.12
CA TYR A 374 -29.21 12.52 -10.53
C TYR A 374 -29.85 13.76 -11.15
N GLY A 375 -29.07 14.71 -11.67
CA GLY A 375 -29.60 15.97 -12.22
C GLY A 375 -30.59 16.64 -11.26
N ASP A 376 -31.83 16.82 -11.70
CA ASP A 376 -32.90 17.44 -10.88
C ASP A 376 -33.33 16.59 -9.66
N ASP A 377 -33.00 15.30 -9.62
CA ASP A 377 -33.36 14.37 -8.54
C ASP A 377 -32.38 14.40 -7.34
N ILE A 378 -31.37 15.27 -7.33
CA ILE A 378 -30.37 15.38 -6.24
C ILE A 378 -31.02 15.57 -4.86
N GLN A 379 -32.12 16.33 -4.79
CA GLN A 379 -32.85 16.63 -3.55
C GLN A 379 -33.97 15.62 -3.22
N LYS A 380 -34.12 14.56 -4.03
CA LYS A 380 -35.15 13.55 -3.82
C LYS A 380 -34.97 12.87 -2.47
N GLU A 381 -36.07 12.69 -1.74
CA GLU A 381 -36.08 11.96 -0.47
C GLU A 381 -35.66 10.50 -0.70
N TYR A 382 -34.59 10.06 -0.04
CA TYR A 382 -34.16 8.65 -0.04
C TYR A 382 -34.86 7.87 1.07
N ILE A 383 -34.67 8.30 2.32
CA ILE A 383 -35.20 7.61 3.50
C ILE A 383 -35.60 8.60 4.59
N LYS A 384 -36.58 8.24 5.41
CA LYS A 384 -36.93 8.95 6.64
C LYS A 384 -36.40 8.18 7.83
N VAL A 385 -35.48 8.79 8.58
CA VAL A 385 -34.90 8.25 9.81
C VAL A 385 -35.28 9.19 10.96
N TYR A 386 -36.16 8.73 11.85
CA TYR A 386 -36.82 9.58 12.85
C TYR A 386 -37.48 10.82 12.19
N ASN A 387 -37.49 11.97 12.87
CA ASN A 387 -38.03 13.24 12.36
C ASN A 387 -37.12 13.93 11.31
N LYS A 388 -36.32 13.17 10.56
CA LYS A 388 -35.42 13.68 9.53
C LYS A 388 -35.60 12.90 8.22
N THR A 389 -35.77 13.64 7.13
CA THR A 389 -35.62 13.11 5.77
C THR A 389 -34.15 13.21 5.39
N ILE A 390 -33.61 12.12 4.81
CA ILE A 390 -32.31 12.11 4.16
C ILE A 390 -32.55 12.18 2.64
N THR A 391 -31.96 13.16 1.97
CA THR A 391 -31.99 13.29 0.50
C THR A 391 -30.87 12.46 -0.15
N MET A 392 -30.91 12.29 -1.49
CA MET A 392 -29.82 11.64 -2.22
C MET A 392 -28.49 12.39 -2.05
N GLN A 393 -28.51 13.73 -2.09
CA GLN A 393 -27.32 14.55 -1.83
C GLN A 393 -26.75 14.32 -0.43
N GLN A 394 -27.61 14.28 0.59
CA GLN A 394 -27.17 13.99 1.95
C GLN A 394 -26.63 12.56 2.09
N LEU A 395 -27.24 11.59 1.39
CA LEU A 395 -26.75 10.20 1.36
C LEU A 395 -25.33 10.11 0.77
N PHE A 396 -25.05 10.85 -0.30
CA PHE A 396 -23.69 10.95 -0.86
C PHE A 396 -22.70 11.40 0.22
N PHE A 397 -22.97 12.52 0.90
CA PHE A 397 -22.07 13.04 1.92
C PHE A 397 -21.95 12.15 3.16
N TYR A 398 -23.05 11.53 3.60
CA TYR A 398 -23.01 10.54 4.69
C TYR A 398 -22.14 9.35 4.33
N SER A 399 -22.25 8.83 3.11
CA SER A 399 -21.44 7.70 2.64
C SER A 399 -19.97 8.07 2.53
N ALA A 400 -19.67 9.26 2.01
CA ALA A 400 -18.32 9.81 1.95
C ALA A 400 -17.68 9.96 3.33
N ALA A 401 -18.41 10.51 4.31
CA ALA A 401 -17.92 10.64 5.70
C ALA A 401 -17.67 9.27 6.34
N PHE A 402 -18.50 8.27 6.02
CA PHE A 402 -18.40 6.92 6.59
C PHE A 402 -17.08 6.21 6.24
N THR A 403 -16.49 6.52 5.08
CA THR A 403 -15.18 5.96 4.66
C THR A 403 -14.05 6.29 5.64
N HIS A 404 -14.17 7.40 6.37
CA HIS A 404 -13.17 7.91 7.31
C HIS A 404 -13.44 7.53 8.77
N CYS A 405 -14.48 6.76 9.08
CA CYS A 405 -14.77 6.37 10.46
C CYS A 405 -13.67 5.46 11.06
N ARG A 406 -13.13 5.85 12.23
CA ARG A 406 -12.08 5.10 12.97
C ARG A 406 -12.48 4.65 14.38
N GLY A 407 -13.55 5.21 14.95
CA GLY A 407 -14.10 4.81 16.25
C GLY A 407 -13.26 5.21 17.48
N LEU A 408 -12.09 5.82 17.29
CA LEU A 408 -11.20 6.31 18.36
C LEU A 408 -10.51 7.61 17.90
N PRO A 409 -10.15 8.52 18.84
CA PRO A 409 -9.32 9.68 18.53
C PRO A 409 -7.97 9.28 17.93
N GLN A 410 -7.45 10.10 17.01
CA GLN A 410 -6.19 9.85 16.31
C GLN A 410 -5.17 10.96 16.60
N ASP A 411 -3.95 10.56 16.92
CA ASP A 411 -2.78 11.44 16.86
C ASP A 411 -2.26 11.52 15.42
N GLN A 412 -1.78 12.69 14.99
CA GLN A 412 -1.12 12.82 13.68
C GLN A 412 0.24 12.09 13.71
N PRO A 413 0.45 11.02 12.93
CA PRO A 413 1.71 10.29 12.95
C PRO A 413 2.82 11.11 12.27
N ILE A 414 4.02 11.09 12.86
CA ILE A 414 5.18 11.83 12.33
C ILE A 414 5.63 11.30 10.97
N ASN A 415 5.24 10.11 10.50
CA ASN A 415 5.67 9.56 9.21
C ASN A 415 4.52 9.21 8.25
N ASP A 416 3.27 9.51 8.62
CA ASP A 416 2.11 9.27 7.75
C ASP A 416 1.89 10.50 6.85
N PRO A 417 1.87 10.34 5.50
CA PRO A 417 1.56 11.44 4.59
C PRO A 417 0.08 11.84 4.67
N HIS A 418 -0.80 11.01 5.21
CA HIS A 418 -2.20 11.35 5.35
C HIS A 418 -2.44 12.28 6.54
N SER A 419 -3.34 13.25 6.38
CA SER A 419 -3.98 13.91 7.52
C SER A 419 -4.83 12.89 8.30
N ILE A 420 -5.00 13.09 9.62
CA ILE A 420 -5.88 12.22 10.42
C ILE A 420 -7.31 12.17 9.83
N SER A 421 -8.00 11.03 10.00
CA SER A 421 -9.26 10.74 9.29
C SER A 421 -10.38 11.73 9.61
N LEU A 422 -10.46 12.25 10.85
CA LEU A 422 -11.44 13.28 11.20
C LEU A 422 -11.21 14.59 10.42
N ILE A 423 -9.96 14.96 10.18
CA ILE A 423 -9.62 16.16 9.41
C ILE A 423 -9.91 15.92 7.94
N ARG A 424 -9.50 14.77 7.37
CA ARG A 424 -9.86 14.39 5.98
C ARG A 424 -11.37 14.41 5.76
N ALA A 425 -12.12 13.76 6.65
CA ALA A 425 -13.57 13.67 6.59
C ALA A 425 -14.26 15.03 6.54
N ASN A 426 -13.77 16.04 7.27
CA ASN A 426 -14.37 17.37 7.30
C ASN A 426 -13.82 18.27 6.19
N ALA A 427 -12.50 18.24 5.92
CA ALA A 427 -11.84 19.08 4.93
C ALA A 427 -12.35 18.80 3.51
N GLN A 428 -12.57 17.53 3.17
CA GLN A 428 -13.06 17.15 1.83
C GLN A 428 -14.53 17.53 1.60
N MET A 429 -15.33 17.63 2.67
CA MET A 429 -16.73 18.05 2.56
C MET A 429 -16.85 19.53 2.27
N GLN A 430 -15.75 20.27 2.18
CA GLN A 430 -15.77 21.72 2.07
C GLN A 430 -16.01 22.22 0.64
N ILE A 431 -16.99 21.61 -0.03
CA ILE A 431 -17.52 22.05 -1.32
C ILE A 431 -18.86 22.79 -1.10
N PRO A 432 -19.23 23.77 -1.95
CA PRO A 432 -20.46 24.55 -1.77
C PRO A 432 -21.73 23.69 -1.60
N ALA A 433 -21.81 22.59 -2.34
CA ALA A 433 -22.92 21.65 -2.30
C ALA A 433 -23.17 21.04 -0.91
N PHE A 434 -22.15 20.85 -0.07
CA PHE A 434 -22.35 20.35 1.29
C PHE A 434 -23.13 21.34 2.15
N ARG A 435 -22.81 22.63 2.03
CA ARG A 435 -23.51 23.70 2.76
C ARG A 435 -24.98 23.77 2.35
N GLU A 436 -25.25 23.59 1.06
CA GLU A 436 -26.62 23.50 0.53
C GLU A 436 -27.35 22.28 1.09
N ALA A 437 -26.75 21.09 0.97
CA ALA A 437 -27.35 19.82 1.38
C ALA A 437 -27.79 19.80 2.85
N PHE A 438 -27.00 20.40 3.73
CA PHE A 438 -27.24 20.40 5.17
C PHE A 438 -27.76 21.73 5.71
N GLN A 439 -27.97 22.73 4.85
CA GLN A 439 -28.40 24.08 5.23
C GLN A 439 -27.58 24.63 6.40
N CYS A 440 -26.25 24.54 6.28
CA CYS A 440 -25.35 24.87 7.38
C CYS A 440 -25.47 26.35 7.78
N ASP A 441 -25.59 26.61 9.08
CA ASP A 441 -25.53 27.96 9.63
C ASP A 441 -24.15 28.58 9.36
N THR A 442 -24.12 29.89 9.07
CA THR A 442 -22.89 30.66 8.86
C THR A 442 -21.93 30.59 10.04
N ASP A 443 -22.46 30.41 11.25
CA ASP A 443 -21.68 30.29 12.48
C ASP A 443 -21.35 28.84 12.86
N SER A 444 -21.75 27.86 12.05
CA SER A 444 -21.41 26.45 12.29
C SER A 444 -19.90 26.22 12.16
N GLU A 445 -19.37 25.29 12.96
CA GLU A 445 -17.93 24.96 12.91
C GLU A 445 -17.51 24.44 11.52
N MET A 446 -18.41 23.72 10.83
CA MET A 446 -18.18 23.33 9.43
C MET A 446 -17.97 24.58 8.58
N VAL A 447 -18.88 25.55 8.57
CA VAL A 447 -18.72 26.76 7.74
C VAL A 447 -17.52 27.61 8.17
N LYS A 448 -17.25 27.74 9.48
CA LYS A 448 -16.07 28.46 9.98
C LYS A 448 -14.77 27.83 9.51
N SER A 449 -14.70 26.51 9.43
CA SER A 449 -13.51 25.79 8.97
C SER A 449 -13.29 25.83 7.45
N PHE A 450 -14.29 26.26 6.67
CA PHE A 450 -14.12 26.45 5.23
C PHE A 450 -13.29 27.69 4.93
N THR A 451 -12.45 27.57 3.90
CA THR A 451 -11.95 28.68 3.10
C THR A 451 -12.85 28.87 1.86
N ASP A 452 -12.41 29.69 0.90
CA ASP A 452 -12.98 29.65 -0.45
C ASP A 452 -12.74 28.27 -1.08
N GLU A 453 -13.56 27.89 -2.07
CA GLU A 453 -13.43 26.59 -2.75
C GLU A 453 -12.06 26.48 -3.43
N CYS A 454 -11.32 25.41 -3.14
CA CYS A 454 -10.01 25.16 -3.73
C CYS A 454 -10.15 24.49 -5.10
N PHE A 455 -10.00 25.28 -6.16
CA PHE A 455 -9.95 24.79 -7.53
C PHE A 455 -8.53 24.34 -7.92
N ILE A 456 -8.38 23.08 -8.28
CA ILE A 456 -7.12 22.51 -8.81
C ILE A 456 -7.18 22.50 -10.35
N PHE A 457 -8.24 21.91 -10.89
CA PHE A 457 -8.62 21.93 -12.30
C PHE A 457 -10.04 22.50 -12.48
N GLY A 458 -10.33 22.92 -13.71
CA GLY A 458 -11.60 23.52 -14.14
C GLY A 458 -11.44 25.02 -14.48
N GLU A 459 -12.52 25.61 -15.00
CA GLU A 459 -12.55 27.01 -15.46
C GLU A 459 -12.22 28.04 -14.36
N ASN A 460 -12.48 27.69 -13.10
CA ASN A 460 -12.24 28.55 -11.94
C ASN A 460 -10.87 28.27 -11.26
N ALA A 461 -10.03 27.42 -11.85
CA ALA A 461 -8.70 27.18 -11.32
C ALA A 461 -7.83 28.44 -11.45
N PRO A 462 -7.06 28.80 -10.40
CA PRO A 462 -6.21 29.99 -10.40
C PRO A 462 -5.14 29.94 -11.49
N GLU A 463 -4.86 31.07 -12.11
CA GLU A 463 -3.80 31.20 -13.11
C GLU A 463 -2.41 31.10 -12.44
N THR A 464 -1.57 30.17 -12.87
CA THR A 464 -0.14 30.23 -12.60
C THR A 464 0.53 31.05 -13.72
N LYS A 465 1.00 32.26 -13.40
CA LYS A 465 1.85 33.01 -14.34
C LYS A 465 3.14 32.23 -14.57
N LYS A 466 3.55 32.05 -15.84
CA LYS A 466 4.93 31.64 -16.17
C LYS A 466 5.87 32.61 -15.46
N LYS A 467 6.63 32.13 -14.46
CA LYS A 467 7.82 32.85 -13.99
C LYS A 467 8.84 32.78 -15.11
N PHE A 468 8.84 33.77 -16.00
CA PHE A 468 10.02 34.12 -16.78
C PHE A 468 11.00 34.81 -15.83
N ASP A 469 11.76 34.01 -15.07
CA ASP A 469 12.96 34.53 -14.43
C ASP A 469 14.09 34.45 -15.48
N PHE A 470 14.20 35.50 -16.30
CA PHE A 470 15.46 35.83 -16.94
C PHE A 470 16.41 36.35 -15.87
N VAL A 471 17.38 35.53 -15.44
CA VAL A 471 18.69 35.99 -14.96
C VAL A 471 19.77 35.06 -15.49
#